data_AF-A0AAX1CFT9-F1
#
_entry.id   AF-A0AAX1CFT9-F1
#
_cell.length_a   1.000
_cell.length_b   1.000
_cell.length_c   1.000
_cell.angle_alpha   90.00
_cell.angle_beta   90.00
_cell.angle_gamma   90.00
#
_symmetry.space_group_name_H-M   'P 1'
#
loop_
_entity.id
_entity.type
_entity.pdbx_description
1 polymer ?
#
loop_
_entity_poly.entity_id
_entity_poly.type
_entity_poly.pdbx_seq_one_letter_code
_entity_poly.pdbx_strand_id
1 'polypeptide(L)'
;MKTLATALMLSMSVLAAGAQAAEADQGATRAQVQAELQQAKVSGQYTFGEEGYPAAIAQKSSLTSQQVQEQLAQAKNAGEVTFGNMDYPPAPHAAATSLSRSQVQTELAQAKAEGLVTFGNMDYPPMGS
;
A
#
# COMPACT_ATOMS: atom_id res chain seq x y z
N MET A 1 -2.93 22.28 52.05
CA MET A 1 -3.62 23.29 51.21
C MET A 1 -3.06 23.32 49.78
N LYS A 2 -3.14 22.23 49.00
CA LYS A 2 -2.53 22.15 47.65
C LYS A 2 -3.39 21.41 46.61
N THR A 3 -4.64 21.08 46.94
CA THR A 3 -5.53 20.28 46.08
C THR A 3 -6.64 21.10 45.40
N LEU A 4 -6.74 22.39 45.68
CA LEU A 4 -7.79 23.26 45.12
C LEU A 4 -7.40 23.99 43.82
N ALA A 5 -6.13 23.98 43.43
CA ALA A 5 -5.66 24.71 42.25
C ALA A 5 -5.87 23.95 40.92
N THR A 6 -6.00 22.61 40.95
CA THR A 6 -6.07 21.80 39.72
C THR A 6 -7.46 21.77 39.10
N ALA A 7 -8.52 22.11 39.85
CA ALA A 7 -9.90 22.06 39.36
C ALA A 7 -10.29 23.29 38.52
N LEU A 8 -9.59 24.42 38.64
CA LEU A 8 -9.95 25.67 37.94
C LEU A 8 -9.45 25.71 36.48
N MET A 9 -8.43 24.94 36.12
CA MET A 9 -7.85 24.94 34.76
C MET A 9 -8.58 24.02 33.78
N LEU A 10 -9.60 23.29 34.22
CA LEU A 10 -10.34 22.31 33.39
C LEU A 10 -11.75 22.79 32.98
N SER A 11 -12.15 24.00 33.35
CA SER A 11 -13.50 24.55 33.06
C SER A 11 -13.53 25.55 31.90
N MET A 12 -12.38 25.84 31.25
CA MET A 12 -12.29 26.79 30.13
C MET A 12 -12.21 26.12 28.75
N SER A 13 -12.64 24.86 28.61
CA SER A 13 -12.55 24.09 27.36
C SER A 13 -13.90 23.76 26.71
N VAL A 14 -15.03 24.28 27.23
CA VAL A 14 -16.39 24.03 26.69
C VAL A 14 -17.02 25.31 26.13
N LEU A 15 -16.32 26.00 25.24
CA LEU A 15 -16.93 27.05 24.39
C LEU A 15 -16.44 27.05 22.93
N ALA A 16 -15.73 26.01 22.48
CA ALA A 16 -15.11 25.97 21.15
C ALA A 16 -15.76 24.98 20.16
N ALA A 17 -16.95 24.45 20.44
CA ALA A 17 -17.62 23.45 19.59
C ALA A 17 -18.83 23.98 18.79
N GLY A 18 -19.21 25.26 18.94
CA GLY A 18 -20.39 25.84 18.27
C GLY A 18 -20.10 26.83 17.15
N ALA A 19 -18.86 27.28 16.96
CA ALA A 19 -18.52 28.39 16.05
C ALA A 19 -17.83 27.95 14.74
N GLN A 20 -17.68 26.66 14.47
CA GLN A 20 -16.88 26.16 13.34
C GLN A 20 -17.67 26.00 12.02
N ALA A 21 -18.96 26.38 11.99
CA ALA A 21 -19.81 26.21 10.80
C ALA A 21 -20.03 27.51 9.99
N ALA A 22 -19.69 28.69 10.53
CA ALA A 22 -19.85 29.98 9.85
C ALA A 22 -18.58 30.48 9.13
N GLU A 23 -17.44 29.80 9.32
CA GLU A 23 -16.17 30.17 8.67
C GLU A 23 -15.90 29.41 7.37
N ALA A 24 -16.74 28.43 7.01
CA ALA A 24 -16.56 27.65 5.78
C ALA A 24 -16.79 28.44 4.48
N ASP A 25 -17.34 29.65 4.55
CA ASP A 25 -17.55 30.56 3.41
C ASP A 25 -16.61 31.79 3.43
N GLN A 26 -15.76 31.91 4.46
CA GLN A 26 -14.73 32.96 4.48
C GLN A 26 -13.48 32.44 3.75
N GLY A 27 -13.41 32.71 2.45
CA GLY A 27 -12.21 32.48 1.67
C GLY A 27 -10.95 33.03 2.35
N ALA A 28 -9.79 32.45 2.04
CA ALA A 28 -8.52 32.77 2.70
C ALA A 28 -8.32 34.29 2.85
N THR A 29 -8.05 34.73 4.08
CA THR A 29 -7.79 36.14 4.36
C THR A 29 -6.51 36.59 3.67
N ARG A 30 -6.40 37.88 3.34
CA ARG A 30 -5.18 38.42 2.71
C ARG A 30 -3.90 38.12 3.49
N ALA A 31 -3.99 38.05 4.82
CA ALA A 31 -2.86 37.70 5.67
C ALA A 31 -2.45 36.23 5.50
N GLN A 32 -3.42 35.32 5.44
CA GLN A 32 -3.17 33.89 5.17
C GLN A 32 -2.57 33.68 3.78
N VAL A 33 -3.11 34.33 2.75
CA VAL A 33 -2.58 34.22 1.38
C VAL A 33 -1.14 34.74 1.31
N GLN A 34 -0.80 35.83 2.01
CA GLN A 34 0.58 36.32 2.05
C GLN A 34 1.52 35.37 2.77
N ALA A 35 1.09 34.77 3.87
CA ALA A 35 1.86 33.76 4.59
C ALA A 35 2.11 32.52 3.72
N GLU A 36 1.08 32.06 3.00
CA GLU A 36 1.17 30.92 2.09
C GLU A 36 2.10 31.20 0.91
N LEU A 37 2.02 32.40 0.30
CA LEU A 37 2.93 32.80 -0.78
C LEU A 37 4.38 32.89 -0.29
N GLN A 38 4.61 33.42 0.91
CA GLN A 38 5.95 33.48 1.50
C GLN A 38 6.49 32.08 1.78
N GLN A 39 5.64 31.16 2.27
CA GLN A 39 6.00 29.76 2.47
C GLN A 39 6.30 29.06 1.14
N ALA A 40 5.50 29.27 0.11
CA ALA A 40 5.69 28.70 -1.24
C ALA A 40 6.99 29.20 -1.90
N LYS A 41 7.37 30.47 -1.63
CA LYS A 41 8.65 31.03 -2.08
C LYS A 41 9.84 30.39 -1.37
N VAL A 42 9.74 30.17 -0.05
CA VAL A 42 10.82 29.53 0.73
C VAL A 42 10.96 28.05 0.41
N SER A 43 9.85 27.36 0.15
CA SER A 43 9.86 25.94 -0.24
C SER A 43 10.28 25.71 -1.68
N GLY A 44 10.48 26.77 -2.47
CA GLY A 44 10.84 26.67 -3.88
C GLY A 44 9.70 26.18 -4.79
N GLN A 45 8.46 26.12 -4.30
CA GLN A 45 7.31 25.75 -5.12
C GLN A 45 6.93 26.82 -6.16
N TYR A 46 7.38 28.05 -5.97
CA TYR A 46 7.20 29.14 -6.93
C TYR A 46 8.40 30.11 -6.86
N THR A 47 8.90 30.51 -8.02
CA THR A 47 10.02 31.46 -8.19
C THR A 47 9.56 32.68 -9.00
N PHE A 48 10.20 33.84 -8.80
CA PHE A 48 9.90 35.06 -9.56
C PHE A 48 11.09 35.41 -10.45
N GLY A 49 10.84 35.73 -11.72
CA GLY A 49 11.87 36.05 -12.72
C GLY A 49 12.27 34.86 -13.60
N GLU A 50 13.10 35.12 -14.62
CA GLU A 50 13.51 34.12 -15.62
C GLU A 50 14.63 33.19 -15.13
N GLU A 51 15.38 33.60 -14.10
CA GLU A 51 16.54 32.84 -13.59
C GLU A 51 16.15 31.58 -12.81
N GLY A 52 14.88 31.45 -12.41
CA GLY A 52 14.36 30.34 -11.61
C GLY A 52 13.42 29.42 -12.37
N TYR A 53 13.39 29.48 -13.70
CA TYR A 53 12.54 28.63 -14.54
C TYR A 53 13.37 27.56 -15.29
N PRO A 54 12.92 26.29 -15.29
CA PRO A 54 11.78 25.76 -14.54
C PRO A 54 12.06 25.70 -13.03
N ALA A 55 11.01 25.81 -12.21
CA ALA A 55 11.12 25.58 -10.77
C ALA A 55 11.70 24.18 -10.52
N ALA A 56 12.62 24.06 -9.57
CA ALA A 56 13.24 22.78 -9.24
C ALA A 56 12.17 21.78 -8.79
N ILE A 57 12.01 20.68 -9.53
CA ILE A 57 11.08 19.61 -9.17
C ILE A 57 11.74 18.80 -8.05
N ALA A 58 11.19 18.86 -6.85
CA ALA A 58 11.67 18.05 -5.74
C ALA A 58 11.54 16.56 -6.09
N GLN A 59 12.67 15.84 -6.03
CA GLN A 59 12.70 14.41 -6.30
C GLN A 59 12.03 13.69 -5.12
N LYS A 60 10.85 13.10 -5.35
CA LYS A 60 10.07 12.42 -4.30
C LYS A 60 10.61 11.04 -3.90
N SER A 61 11.56 10.50 -4.68
CA SER A 61 12.17 9.21 -4.39
C SER A 61 13.29 9.37 -3.35
N SER A 62 13.22 8.62 -2.26
CA SER A 62 14.32 8.45 -1.31
C SER A 62 15.34 7.42 -1.76
N LEU A 63 15.04 6.63 -2.81
CA LEU A 63 15.91 5.57 -3.30
C LEU A 63 17.00 6.11 -4.23
N THR A 64 18.22 5.64 -4.02
CA THR A 64 19.33 5.86 -4.96
C THR A 64 19.14 5.02 -6.21
N SER A 65 19.76 5.43 -7.32
CA SER A 65 19.74 4.65 -8.57
C SER A 65 20.28 3.24 -8.38
N GLN A 66 21.25 3.06 -7.48
CA GLN A 66 21.78 1.73 -7.14
C GLN A 66 20.73 0.86 -6.46
N GLN A 67 20.02 1.40 -5.47
CA GLN A 67 18.96 0.66 -4.75
C GLN A 67 17.82 0.24 -5.70
N VAL A 68 17.47 1.10 -6.65
CA VAL A 68 16.46 0.78 -7.68
C VAL A 68 16.94 -0.37 -8.58
N GLN A 69 18.21 -0.36 -8.99
CA GLN A 69 18.77 -1.44 -9.81
C GLN A 69 18.82 -2.78 -9.07
N GLU A 70 19.20 -2.77 -7.79
CA GLU A 70 19.20 -3.96 -6.93
C GLU A 70 17.79 -4.53 -6.77
N GLN A 71 16.80 -3.70 -6.47
CA GLN A 71 15.40 -4.12 -6.36
C GLN A 71 14.87 -4.68 -7.68
N LEU A 72 15.19 -4.04 -8.80
CA LEU A 72 14.78 -4.53 -10.11
C LEU A 72 15.43 -5.89 -10.43
N ALA A 73 16.71 -6.06 -10.12
CA ALA A 73 17.40 -7.33 -10.30
C ALA A 73 16.79 -8.45 -9.43
N GLN A 74 16.43 -8.13 -8.19
CA GLN A 74 15.73 -9.05 -7.30
C GLN A 74 14.36 -9.45 -7.86
N ALA A 75 13.54 -8.47 -8.26
CA ALA A 75 12.21 -8.71 -8.82
C ALA A 75 12.27 -9.54 -10.13
N LYS A 76 13.31 -9.34 -10.94
CA LYS A 76 13.58 -10.15 -12.14
C LYS A 76 13.90 -11.60 -11.80
N ASN A 77 14.80 -11.82 -10.83
CA ASN A 77 15.14 -13.18 -10.39
C ASN A 77 13.95 -13.87 -9.72
N ALA A 78 13.13 -13.11 -9.01
CA ALA A 78 11.87 -13.56 -8.45
C ALA A 78 10.73 -13.61 -9.47
N GLY A 79 10.99 -13.43 -10.77
CA GLY A 79 9.98 -13.51 -11.83
C GLY A 79 8.76 -12.59 -11.67
N GLU A 80 8.83 -11.58 -10.81
CA GLU A 80 7.74 -10.62 -10.53
C GLU A 80 7.59 -9.60 -11.67
N VAL A 81 8.64 -9.42 -12.47
CA VAL A 81 8.70 -8.47 -13.58
C VAL A 81 9.11 -9.20 -14.85
N THR A 82 8.33 -9.04 -15.91
CA THR A 82 8.64 -9.54 -17.25
C THR A 82 8.92 -8.40 -18.21
N PHE A 83 9.66 -8.67 -19.29
CA PHE A 83 9.97 -7.69 -20.32
C PHE A 83 9.57 -8.24 -21.68
N GLY A 84 8.63 -7.56 -22.34
CA GLY A 84 8.15 -7.95 -23.66
C GLY A 84 6.63 -7.93 -23.74
N ASN A 85 6.10 -7.66 -24.93
CA ASN A 85 4.66 -7.57 -25.15
C ASN A 85 3.93 -8.92 -25.03
N MET A 86 4.66 -10.03 -24.98
CA MET A 86 4.10 -11.39 -24.91
C MET A 86 4.24 -12.06 -23.54
N ASP A 87 4.99 -11.44 -22.61
CA ASP A 87 5.29 -12.03 -21.30
C ASP A 87 4.41 -11.47 -20.17
N TYR A 88 3.32 -10.80 -20.51
CA TYR A 88 2.35 -10.27 -19.54
C TYR A 88 1.04 -11.07 -19.56
N PRO A 89 0.49 -11.45 -18.39
CA PRO A 89 1.01 -11.20 -17.04
C PRO A 89 2.21 -12.10 -16.71
N PRO A 90 3.07 -11.72 -15.72
CA PRO A 90 4.09 -12.61 -15.19
C PRO A 90 3.45 -13.96 -14.84
N ALA A 91 4.01 -15.06 -15.34
CA ALA A 91 3.49 -16.38 -15.03
C ALA A 91 3.49 -16.53 -13.50
N PRO A 92 2.34 -16.84 -12.87
CA PRO A 92 2.31 -17.06 -11.44
C PRO A 92 3.31 -18.16 -11.12
N HIS A 93 4.11 -17.95 -10.08
CA HIS A 93 4.97 -19.01 -9.56
C HIS A 93 4.03 -20.16 -9.24
N ALA A 94 4.14 -21.26 -9.99
CA ALA A 94 3.48 -22.49 -9.57
C ALA A 94 4.03 -22.75 -8.17
N ALA A 95 3.17 -22.59 -7.15
CA ALA A 95 3.52 -22.94 -5.79
C ALA A 95 4.20 -24.29 -5.88
N ALA A 96 5.45 -24.39 -5.41
CA ALA A 96 6.24 -25.60 -5.56
C ALA A 96 5.44 -26.74 -4.90
N THR A 97 4.71 -27.49 -5.70
CA THR A 97 4.04 -28.68 -5.24
C THR A 97 5.19 -29.61 -4.91
N SER A 98 5.35 -29.96 -3.64
CA SER A 98 6.40 -30.88 -3.19
C SER A 98 6.29 -32.25 -3.85
N LEU A 99 5.15 -32.54 -4.49
CA LEU A 99 4.88 -33.76 -5.22
C LEU A 99 5.18 -33.61 -6.71
N SER A 100 6.04 -34.49 -7.21
CA SER A 100 6.17 -34.78 -8.63
C SER A 100 4.89 -35.41 -9.18
N ARG A 101 4.65 -35.28 -10.49
CA ARG A 101 3.52 -35.96 -11.17
C ARG A 101 3.50 -37.47 -10.91
N SER A 102 4.67 -38.09 -10.77
CA SER A 102 4.78 -39.53 -10.48
C SER A 102 4.29 -39.86 -9.06
N GLN A 103 4.58 -39.01 -8.07
CA GLN A 103 4.10 -39.20 -6.70
C GLN A 103 2.58 -39.05 -6.63
N VAL A 104 2.03 -38.02 -7.30
CA VAL A 104 0.58 -37.82 -7.37
C VAL A 104 -0.13 -39.02 -8.01
N GLN A 105 0.42 -39.61 -9.07
CA GLN A 105 -0.16 -40.81 -9.70
C GLN A 105 -0.11 -42.03 -8.77
N THR A 106 0.96 -42.16 -7.99
CA THR A 106 1.12 -43.27 -7.03
C THR A 106 0.11 -43.14 -5.89
N GLU A 107 -0.01 -41.95 -5.29
CA GLU A 107 -0.99 -41.66 -4.24
C GLU A 107 -2.43 -41.87 -4.73
N LEU A 108 -2.73 -41.44 -5.96
CA LEU A 108 -4.05 -41.64 -6.55
C LEU A 108 -4.35 -43.12 -6.80
N ALA A 109 -3.36 -43.90 -7.24
CA ALA A 109 -3.53 -45.35 -7.42
C ALA A 109 -3.75 -46.05 -6.08
N GLN A 110 -3.01 -45.66 -5.04
CA GLN A 110 -3.18 -46.17 -3.68
C GLN A 110 -4.56 -45.83 -3.13
N ALA A 111 -4.98 -44.57 -3.22
CA ALA A 111 -6.29 -44.13 -2.74
C ALA A 111 -7.46 -44.81 -3.48
N LYS A 112 -7.28 -45.19 -4.75
CA LYS A 112 -8.24 -46.03 -5.48
C LYS A 112 -8.27 -47.46 -4.98
N ALA A 113 -7.12 -48.06 -4.68
CA ALA A 113 -7.04 -49.41 -4.14
C ALA A 113 -7.64 -49.50 -2.73
N GLU A 114 -7.49 -48.44 -1.94
CA GLU A 114 -8.07 -48.29 -0.59
C GLU A 114 -9.55 -47.87 -0.61
N GLY A 115 -10.14 -47.66 -1.78
CA GLY A 115 -11.55 -47.25 -1.93
C GLY A 115 -11.85 -45.82 -1.47
N LEU A 116 -10.82 -45.02 -1.18
CA LEU A 116 -10.94 -43.61 -0.76
C LEU A 116 -11.38 -42.68 -1.90
N VAL A 117 -11.18 -43.11 -3.16
CA VAL A 117 -11.56 -42.37 -4.36
C VAL A 117 -12.52 -43.20 -5.20
N THR A 118 -13.77 -42.76 -5.26
CA THR A 118 -14.87 -43.35 -6.05
C THR A 118 -15.25 -42.40 -7.20
N PHE A 119 -15.67 -42.96 -8.34
CA PHE A 119 -16.11 -42.20 -9.51
C PHE A 119 -17.57 -42.55 -9.85
N GLY A 120 -18.41 -41.53 -10.00
CA GLY A 120 -19.82 -41.67 -10.38
C GLY A 120 -20.79 -41.09 -9.35
N ASN A 121 -22.01 -40.77 -9.80
CA ASN A 121 -23.06 -40.16 -8.97
C ASN A 121 -23.75 -41.14 -8.01
N MET A 122 -23.34 -42.42 -7.96
CA MET A 122 -24.10 -43.47 -7.25
C MET A 122 -23.43 -44.00 -5.98
N ASP A 123 -22.16 -43.64 -5.71
CA ASP A 123 -21.37 -44.24 -4.62
C ASP A 123 -20.71 -43.18 -3.70
N TYR A 124 -21.36 -42.02 -3.53
CA TYR A 124 -20.94 -41.02 -2.53
C TYR A 124 -21.83 -41.10 -1.27
N PRO A 125 -21.27 -41.09 -0.05
CA PRO A 125 -19.83 -41.05 0.27
C PRO A 125 -19.16 -42.45 0.26
N PRO A 126 -17.83 -42.52 0.11
CA PRO A 126 -17.09 -43.78 0.22
C PRO A 126 -17.25 -44.36 1.64
N MET A 127 -17.86 -45.54 1.73
CA MET A 127 -18.02 -46.26 3.00
C MET A 127 -16.73 -47.01 3.30
N GLY A 128 -15.85 -46.39 4.08
CA GLY A 128 -14.67 -47.06 4.65
C GLY A 128 -15.10 -48.23 5.53
N SER A 129 -14.44 -49.38 5.35
CA SER A 129 -14.48 -50.52 6.28
C SER A 129 -13.26 -50.48 7.19
#